data_AF-A0A1V6J2W2-F1
#
_entry.id   AF-A0A1V6J2W2-F1
#
_cell.length_a   1.000
_cell.length_b   1.000
_cell.length_c   1.000
_cell.angle_alpha   90.00
_cell.angle_beta   90.00
_cell.angle_gamma   90.00
#
_symmetry.space_group_name_H-M   'P 1'
#
loop_
_entity.id
_entity.type
_entity.pdbx_description
1 polymer ?
#
loop_
_entity_poly.entity_id
_entity_poly.type
_entity_poly.pdbx_seq_one_letter_code
_entity_poly.pdbx_strand_id
1 'polypeptide(L)' 'MGEYPRLEVDRAMKVQEVMMRAIGGQLLWFEAAEILGVSCRTMRRWKDRYERYGYDGLFDRRRQRPSQKRVPLETVRED' A
#
# COMPACT_ATOMS: atom_id res chain seq x y z
N MET A 1 17.92 10.77 5.07
CA MET A 1 17.01 10.05 4.16
C MET A 1 16.76 8.70 4.81
N GLY A 2 15.63 8.50 5.47
CA GLY A 2 15.40 7.28 6.24
C GLY A 2 15.28 6.08 5.31
N GLU A 3 16.15 5.10 5.46
CA GLU A 3 16.07 3.84 4.71
C GLU A 3 14.76 3.15 5.08
N TYR A 4 13.84 3.04 4.12
CA TYR A 4 12.68 2.19 4.28
C TYR A 4 13.17 0.75 4.44
N PRO A 5 12.65 -0.03 5.42
CA PRO A 5 12.96 -1.44 5.51
C PRO A 5 12.65 -2.13 4.17
N ARG A 6 13.57 -2.96 3.66
CA ARG A 6 13.41 -3.65 2.36
C ARG A 6 12.04 -4.29 2.18
N LEU A 7 11.51 -4.90 3.25
CA LEU A 7 10.18 -5.50 3.27
C LEU A 7 9.04 -4.52 2.93
N GLU A 8 9.14 -3.25 3.35
CA GLU A 8 8.13 -2.23 2.99
C GLU A 8 8.25 -1.83 1.51
N VAL A 9 9.47 -1.76 0.98
CA VAL A 9 9.74 -1.45 -0.43
C VAL A 9 9.27 -2.59 -1.33
N ASP A 10 9.56 -3.83 -0.97
CA ASP A 10 9.12 -5.04 -1.69
C ASP A 10 7.59 -5.16 -1.69
N ARG A 11 6.95 -4.88 -0.55
CA ARG A 11 5.49 -4.86 -0.46
C ARG A 11 4.88 -3.76 -1.33
N ALA A 12 5.47 -2.57 -1.34
CA ALA A 12 5.00 -1.47 -2.18
C ALA A 12 5.14 -1.81 -3.67
N MET A 13 6.28 -2.38 -4.07
CA MET A 13 6.50 -2.85 -5.45
C MET A 13 5.49 -3.94 -5.84
N LYS A 14 5.20 -4.89 -4.94
CA LYS A 14 4.22 -5.95 -5.22
C LYS A 14 2.81 -5.42 -5.38
N VAL A 15 2.41 -4.47 -4.53
CA VAL A 15 1.11 -3.79 -4.64
C VAL A 15 0.98 -3.08 -5.98
N GLN A 16 2.02 -2.37 -6.41
CA GLN A 16 2.03 -1.65 -7.67
C GLN A 16 1.94 -2.60 -8.87
N GLU A 17 2.74 -3.67 -8.89
CA GLU A 17 2.73 -4.67 -9.96
C GLU A 17 1.32 -5.27 -10.15
N VAL A 18 0.71 -5.73 -9.05
CA VAL A 18 -0.62 -6.34 -9.08
C VAL A 18 -1.69 -5.33 -9.51
N MET A 19 -1.56 -4.08 -9.09
CA MET A 19 -2.51 -3.03 -9.46
C MET A 19 -2.41 -2.66 -10.94
N MET A 20 -1.21 -2.60 -11.51
CA MET A 20 -1.03 -2.37 -12.95
C MET A 20 -1.65 -3.49 -13.80
N ARG A 21 -1.52 -4.75 -13.36
CA ARG A 21 -2.20 -5.89 -14.02
C ARG A 21 -3.72 -5.77 -13.95
N ALA A 22 -4.27 -5.31 -12.82
CA ALA A 22 -5.70 -5.07 -12.68
C ALA A 22 -6.21 -3.91 -13.55
N ILE A 23 -5.43 -2.81 -13.65
CA ILE A 23 -5.73 -1.67 -14.52
C ILE A 23 -5.68 -2.08 -16.01
N GLY A 24 -4.70 -2.91 -16.38
CA GLY A 24 -4.56 -3.45 -17.73
C GLY A 24 -5.59 -4.52 -18.11
N GLY A 25 -6.53 -4.85 -17.21
CA GLY A 25 -7.56 -5.88 -17.44
C GLY A 25 -7.04 -7.32 -17.43
N GLN A 26 -5.78 -7.53 -17.03
CA GLN A 26 -5.17 -8.85 -16.90
C GLN A 26 -5.60 -9.57 -15.61
N LEU A 27 -6.11 -8.82 -14.64
CA LEU A 27 -6.67 -9.31 -13.38
C LEU A 27 -7.96 -8.58 -13.05
N LEU A 28 -8.91 -9.29 -12.45
CA LEU A 28 -10.06 -8.67 -11.81
C LEU A 28 -9.64 -8.08 -10.46
N TRP A 29 -10.32 -7.01 -10.05
CA TRP A 29 -10.00 -6.31 -8.81
C TRP A 29 -10.17 -7.18 -7.55
N PHE A 30 -10.99 -8.23 -7.57
CA PHE A 30 -11.06 -9.15 -6.43
C PHE A 30 -9.88 -10.13 -6.40
N GLU A 31 -9.44 -10.65 -7.55
CA GLU A 31 -8.25 -11.52 -7.65
C GLU A 31 -6.99 -10.78 -7.20
N ALA A 32 -6.88 -9.50 -7.61
CA ALA A 32 -5.82 -8.61 -7.14
C ALA A 32 -5.84 -8.45 -5.61
N ALA A 33 -7.02 -8.45 -4.98
CA ALA A 33 -7.15 -8.31 -3.53
C ALA A 33 -6.68 -9.59 -2.81
N GLU A 34 -7.00 -10.76 -3.35
CA GLU A 34 -6.53 -12.05 -2.86
C GLU A 34 -5.02 -12.19 -2.95
N ILE A 35 -4.42 -11.84 -4.09
CA ILE A 35 -2.96 -11.88 -4.29
C ILE A 35 -2.23 -10.99 -3.28
N LEU A 36 -2.79 -9.82 -2.96
CA LEU A 36 -2.21 -8.88 -2.02
C LEU A 36 -2.58 -9.16 -0.55
N GLY A 37 -3.44 -10.15 -0.29
CA GLY A 37 -3.93 -10.47 1.05
C GLY A 37 -4.71 -9.32 1.68
N VAL A 38 -5.44 -8.53 0.89
CA VAL A 38 -6.24 -7.39 1.37
C VAL A 38 -7.72 -7.62 1.06
N SER A 39 -8.59 -6.93 1.80
CA SER A 39 -10.02 -6.97 1.50
C SER A 39 -10.35 -6.34 0.13
N CYS A 40 -11.40 -6.82 -0.54
CA CYS A 40 -11.92 -6.21 -1.77
C CYS A 40 -12.29 -4.72 -1.58
N ARG A 41 -12.69 -4.33 -0.36
CA ARG A 41 -12.97 -2.92 0.00
C ARG A 41 -11.68 -2.07 -0.03
N THR A 42 -10.58 -2.61 0.50
CA THR A 42 -9.27 -1.96 0.44
C THR A 42 -8.83 -1.77 -1.00
N MET A 43 -8.99 -2.81 -1.82
CA MET A 43 -8.64 -2.75 -3.23
C MET A 43 -9.47 -1.72 -4.00
N ARG A 44 -10.79 -1.68 -3.80
CA ARG A 44 -11.66 -0.63 -4.38
C ARG A 44 -11.23 0.78 -3.96
N ARG A 45 -10.90 0.98 -2.69
CA ARG A 45 -10.41 2.28 -2.21
C ARG A 45 -9.08 2.69 -2.87
N TRP A 46 -8.21 1.72 -3.16
CA TRP A 46 -6.97 1.98 -3.89
C TRP A 46 -7.24 2.33 -5.35
N LYS A 47 -8.17 1.64 -6.00
CA LYS A 47 -8.68 2.00 -7.34
C LYS A 47 -9.19 3.44 -7.38
N ASP A 48 -10.13 3.80 -6.50
CA ASP A 48 -10.71 5.16 -6.46
C ASP A 48 -9.62 6.23 -6.28
N ARG A 49 -8.60 5.92 -5.48
CA ARG A 49 -7.49 6.83 -5.23
C ARG A 49 -6.54 6.91 -6.42
N TYR A 50 -6.29 5.80 -7.12
CA TYR A 50 -5.53 5.79 -8.37
C TYR A 50 -6.25 6.59 -9.45
N GLU A 51 -7.56 6.43 -9.61
CA GLU A 51 -8.36 7.20 -10.58
C GLU A 51 -8.33 8.70 -10.26
N ARG A 52 -8.31 9.07 -8.98
CA ARG A 52 -8.34 10.47 -8.54
C ARG A 52 -6.99 11.17 -8.54
N TYR A 53 -5.90 10.45 -8.27
CA TYR A 53 -4.58 11.04 -8.05
C TYR A 53 -3.49 10.40 -8.94
N GLY A 54 -3.86 9.51 -9.85
CA GLY A 54 -2.93 8.72 -10.64
C GLY A 54 -2.01 7.88 -9.77
N TYR A 55 -0.76 7.75 -10.20
CA TYR A 55 0.29 7.01 -9.51
C TYR A 55 0.54 7.51 -8.07
N ASP A 56 0.31 8.80 -7.82
CA ASP A 56 0.43 9.40 -6.49
C ASP A 56 -0.60 8.87 -5.49
N GLY A 57 -1.71 8.31 -5.98
CA GLY A 57 -2.69 7.63 -5.14
C GLY A 57 -2.16 6.32 -4.54
N LEU A 58 -1.21 5.65 -5.20
CA LEU A 58 -0.67 4.38 -4.70
C LEU A 58 0.18 4.57 -3.45
N PHE A 59 0.82 5.72 -3.31
CA PHE A 59 1.63 6.07 -2.16
C PHE A 59 0.75 6.69 -1.06
N ASP A 60 0.70 6.06 0.12
CA ASP A 60 0.07 6.67 1.29
C ASP A 60 0.93 7.82 1.83
N ARG A 61 0.71 9.03 1.30
CA ARG A 61 1.42 10.24 1.72
C ARG A 61 1.10 10.70 3.15
N ARG A 62 0.18 10.05 3.88
CA ARG A 62 0.03 10.30 5.33
C ARG A 62 1.30 9.94 6.10
N ARG A 63 2.18 9.11 5.51
CA ARG A 63 3.52 8.77 6.03
C ARG A 63 4.62 9.76 5.66
N GLN A 64 4.36 10.85 4.91
CA GLN A 64 5.40 11.87 4.64
C GLN A 64 5.74 12.75 5.85
N ARG A 65 5.06 12.55 6.99
CA ARG A 65 5.51 13.01 8.31
C ARG A 65 5.18 11.92 9.34
N PRO A 66 6.15 11.40 10.11
CA PRO A 66 5.82 10.63 11.31
C PRO A 66 4.96 11.52 12.22
N SER A 67 3.82 10.99 12.72
CA SER A 67 3.08 11.66 13.78
C SER A 67 4.03 11.88 14.95
N GLN A 68 4.08 13.11 15.49
CA GLN A 68 4.91 13.43 16.66
C GLN A 68 4.57 12.57 17.90
N LYS A 69 3.41 11.90 17.88
CA LYS A 69 2.95 10.96 18.92
C LYS A 69 3.29 9.49 18.64
N ARG A 70 4.08 9.18 17.61
CA ARG A 70 4.41 7.80 17.25
C ARG A 70 5.49 7.27 18.19
N VAL A 71 5.10 6.29 19.02
CA VAL A 71 6.04 5.55 19.88
C VAL A 71 6.90 4.63 19.01
N PRO A 72 8.23 4.54 19.25
CA PRO A 72 9.11 3.60 18.55
C PRO A 72 8.59 2.16 18.66
N LEU A 73 8.75 1.37 17.59
CA LEU A 73 8.33 -0.05 17.56
C LEU A 73 9.06 -0.91 18.61
N GLU A 74 10.19 -0.43 19.11
CA GLU A 74 10.94 -1.04 20.22
C GLU A 74 10.13 -1.05 21.53
N THR A 75 9.18 -0.12 21.72
CA THR A 75 8.34 -0.01 22.92
C THR A 75 7.05 -0.85 22.85
N VAL A 76 6.74 -1.48 21.71
CA VAL A 76 5.47 -2.22 21.50
C VAL A 76 5.66 -3.73 21.59
N ARG A 77 6.86 -4.20 21.95
CA ARG A 77 7.16 -5.62 22.13
C ARG A 77 7.83 -5.89 23.46
N GLU A 78 7.15 -5.53 24.55
CA GLU A 78 7.22 -6.21 25.85
C GLU A 78 5.83 -6.07 26.49
N ASP A 79 5.04 -7.15 26.41
CA ASP A 79 3.98 -7.57 27.34
C ASP A 79 3.63 -9.03 27.00
#